data_AF-A0A8S9RBU1-F1
#
_entry.id   AF-A0A8S9RBU1-F1
#
_cell.length_a   1.000
_cell.length_b   1.000
_cell.length_c   1.000
_cell.angle_alpha   90.00
_cell.angle_beta   90.00
_cell.angle_gamma   90.00
#
_symmetry.space_group_name_H-M   'P 1'
#
loop_
_entity.id
_entity.type
_entity.pdbx_description
1 polymer ?
#
loop_
_entity_poly.entity_id
_entity_poly.type
_entity_poly.pdbx_seq_one_letter_code
_entity_poly.pdbx_strand_id
1 'polypeptide(L)'
;MFCLSELEDTVRVPPDFLKLPLEVAIKKVLQKLFLDKVLSIGLCLSIYDIKSAEGGFVLPGDGAPTYKVVFIIVVFRPFVGEVIAARFKESDSNGLRLTLGFFEDIYVPAPLIPRPNRCEPDPYNRY
;
A
#
# COMPACT_ATOMS: atom_id res chain seq x y z
N MET A 1 7.09 11.18 -1.55
CA MET A 1 5.81 10.62 -1.09
C MET A 1 5.56 9.26 -1.73
N PHE A 2 5.48 9.16 -3.06
CA PHE A 2 5.36 7.88 -3.77
C PHE A 2 6.67 7.52 -4.48
N CYS A 3 6.97 6.23 -4.53
CA CYS A 3 8.08 5.69 -5.31
C CYS A 3 7.64 4.48 -6.13
N LEU A 4 8.36 4.24 -7.22
CA LEU A 4 8.26 3.02 -8.00
C LEU A 4 9.28 2.03 -7.44
N SER A 5 8.82 0.84 -7.08
CA SER A 5 9.68 -0.26 -6.64
C SER A 5 9.52 -1.44 -7.58
N GLU A 6 10.64 -2.04 -7.98
CA GLU A 6 10.66 -3.26 -8.77
C GLU A 6 10.67 -4.47 -7.83
N LEU A 7 9.78 -5.42 -8.07
CA LEU A 7 9.64 -6.65 -7.30
C LEU A 7 9.58 -7.86 -8.23
N GLU A 8 10.08 -8.98 -7.73
CA GLU A 8 10.00 -10.28 -8.35
C GLU A 8 9.13 -11.19 -7.47
N ASP A 9 8.10 -11.79 -8.05
CA ASP A 9 7.25 -12.74 -7.33
C ASP A 9 6.79 -13.90 -8.23
N THR A 10 6.46 -15.03 -7.60
CA THR A 10 5.94 -16.22 -8.28
C THR A 10 4.43 -16.28 -8.11
N VAL A 11 3.71 -16.04 -9.20
CA VAL A 11 2.26 -15.88 -9.21
C VAL A 11 1.60 -17.11 -9.82
N ARG A 12 0.73 -17.74 -9.03
CA ARG A 12 -0.19 -18.77 -9.52
C ARG A 12 -1.41 -18.11 -10.15
N VAL A 13 -1.72 -18.44 -11.40
CA VAL A 13 -2.90 -17.90 -12.11
C VAL A 13 -4.03 -18.95 -12.09
N PRO A 14 -5.14 -18.69 -11.38
CA PRO A 14 -6.30 -19.57 -11.40
C PRO A 14 -6.84 -19.86 -12.82
N PRO A 15 -7.37 -21.07 -13.07
CA PRO A 15 -7.92 -21.45 -14.38
C PRO A 15 -9.01 -20.50 -14.90
N ASP A 16 -9.78 -19.88 -14.01
CA ASP A 16 -10.84 -18.92 -14.36
C ASP A 16 -10.31 -17.70 -15.11
N PHE A 17 -9.06 -17.29 -14.84
CA PHE A 17 -8.42 -16.15 -15.48
C PHE A 17 -7.69 -16.49 -16.78
N LEU A 18 -7.60 -17.77 -17.17
CA LEU A 18 -6.96 -18.19 -18.42
C LEU A 18 -7.69 -17.71 -19.69
N LYS A 19 -8.95 -17.30 -19.54
CA LYS A 19 -9.74 -16.70 -20.64
C LYS A 19 -9.32 -15.26 -20.94
N LEU A 20 -8.59 -14.61 -20.02
CA LEU A 20 -8.14 -13.24 -20.14
C LEU A 20 -6.74 -13.19 -20.76
N PRO A 21 -6.33 -12.05 -21.36
CA PRO A 21 -4.92 -11.84 -21.72
C PRO A 21 -4.02 -12.04 -20.50
N LEU A 22 -2.88 -12.70 -20.70
CA LEU A 22 -1.98 -13.12 -19.62
C LEU A 22 -1.60 -11.95 -18.70
N GLU A 23 -1.22 -10.81 -19.26
CA GLU A 23 -0.88 -9.60 -18.50
C GLU A 23 -2.03 -9.12 -17.61
N VAL A 24 -3.27 -9.16 -18.12
CA VAL A 24 -4.46 -8.76 -17.36
C VAL A 24 -4.74 -9.76 -16.23
N ALA A 25 -4.59 -11.05 -16.51
CA ALA A 25 -4.75 -12.10 -15.50
C ALA A 25 -3.72 -11.95 -14.37
N ILE A 26 -2.44 -11.82 -14.71
CA ILE A 26 -1.35 -11.62 -13.75
C ILE A 26 -1.58 -10.34 -12.95
N LYS A 27 -1.89 -9.22 -13.61
CA LYS A 27 -2.12 -7.93 -12.95
C LYS A 27 -3.24 -8.02 -11.92
N LYS A 28 -4.34 -8.72 -12.22
CA LYS A 28 -5.44 -8.94 -11.27
C LYS A 28 -5.01 -9.74 -10.05
N VAL A 29 -4.24 -10.80 -10.26
CA VAL A 29 -3.75 -11.63 -9.15
C VAL A 29 -2.77 -10.82 -8.28
N LEU A 30 -1.82 -10.12 -8.90
CA LEU A 30 -0.89 -9.23 -8.19
C LEU A 30 -1.61 -8.13 -7.41
N GLN A 31 -2.62 -7.48 -8.00
CA GLN A 31 -3.44 -6.49 -7.29
C GLN A 31 -4.08 -7.11 -6.05
N LYS A 32 -4.66 -8.31 -6.15
CA LYS A 32 -5.25 -8.98 -4.98
C LYS A 32 -4.21 -9.34 -3.91
N LEU A 33 -2.97 -9.63 -4.32
CA LEU A 33 -1.90 -10.01 -3.41
C LEU A 33 -1.25 -8.83 -2.70
N PHE A 34 -1.09 -7.69 -3.37
CA PHE A 34 -0.27 -6.57 -2.91
C PHE A 34 -1.05 -5.30 -2.55
N LEU A 35 -2.27 -5.10 -3.08
CA LEU A 35 -3.05 -3.90 -2.80
C LEU A 35 -3.34 -3.75 -1.30
N ASP A 36 -3.20 -2.53 -0.78
CA ASP A 36 -3.42 -2.15 0.62
C ASP A 36 -2.56 -2.91 1.64
N LYS A 37 -1.48 -3.55 1.19
CA LYS A 37 -0.52 -4.22 2.07
C LYS A 37 0.69 -3.35 2.36
N VAL A 38 1.13 -3.38 3.61
CA VAL A 38 2.37 -2.76 4.05
C VAL A 38 3.49 -3.80 3.96
N LEU A 39 4.46 -3.53 3.09
CA LEU A 39 5.70 -4.28 2.99
C LEU A 39 6.84 -3.48 3.64
N SER A 40 8.03 -4.08 3.76
CA SER A 40 9.24 -3.40 4.24
C SER A 40 9.59 -2.13 3.45
N ILE A 41 9.12 -2.04 2.19
CA ILE A 41 9.32 -0.89 1.32
C ILE A 41 8.28 0.23 1.50
N GLY A 42 7.15 -0.03 2.17
CA GLY A 42 6.05 0.93 2.38
C GLY A 42 4.66 0.36 2.07
N LEU A 43 3.65 1.24 2.00
CA LEU A 43 2.28 0.87 1.67
C LEU A 43 2.10 0.73 0.15
N CYS A 44 1.66 -0.43 -0.30
CA CYS A 44 1.46 -0.75 -1.71
C CYS A 44 0.10 -0.25 -2.20
N LEU A 45 0.09 0.62 -3.22
CA LEU A 45 -1.13 1.26 -3.72
C LEU A 45 -1.65 0.66 -5.02
N SER A 46 -0.78 0.35 -5.97
CA SER A 46 -1.20 -0.25 -7.24
C SER A 46 -0.03 -0.79 -8.03
N ILE A 47 -0.31 -1.78 -8.87
CA ILE A 47 0.65 -2.29 -9.86
C ILE A 47 0.73 -1.28 -11.02
N TYR A 48 1.92 -0.71 -11.21
CA TYR A 48 2.20 0.22 -12.30
C TYR A 48 2.27 -0.54 -13.62
N ASP A 49 3.27 -1.41 -13.76
CA ASP A 49 3.56 -2.13 -14.99
C ASP A 49 4.20 -3.50 -14.72
N ILE A 50 4.12 -4.41 -15.69
CA ILE A 50 4.74 -5.73 -15.64
C ILE A 50 5.89 -5.74 -16.65
N LYS A 51 7.13 -5.88 -16.18
CA LYS A 51 8.32 -5.86 -17.04
C LYS A 51 8.53 -7.17 -17.77
N SER A 52 8.38 -8.29 -17.06
CA SER A 52 8.53 -9.62 -17.64
C SER A 52 7.65 -10.62 -16.93
N ALA A 53 7.16 -11.58 -17.68
CA ALA A 53 6.47 -12.76 -17.18
C ALA A 53 7.10 -13.98 -17.84
N GLU A 54 7.83 -14.77 -17.05
CA GLU A 54 8.51 -15.97 -17.50
C GLU A 54 7.83 -17.22 -16.92
N GLY A 55 7.89 -18.33 -17.66
CA GLY A 55 7.38 -19.61 -17.21
C GLY A 55 6.00 -19.96 -17.77
N GLY A 56 5.10 -20.39 -16.88
CA GLY A 56 3.87 -21.12 -17.23
C GLY A 56 3.95 -22.61 -16.90
N PHE A 57 4.75 -22.98 -15.89
CA PHE A 57 4.83 -24.38 -15.46
C PHE A 57 3.57 -24.74 -14.66
N VAL A 58 3.02 -25.91 -14.96
CA VAL A 58 1.87 -26.47 -14.24
C VAL A 58 2.39 -27.57 -13.35
N LEU A 59 2.19 -27.42 -12.04
CA LEU A 59 2.55 -28.47 -11.10
C LEU A 59 1.62 -29.69 -11.33
N PRO A 60 2.16 -30.91 -11.34
CA PRO A 60 1.35 -32.12 -11.46
C PRO A 60 0.25 -32.14 -10.40
N GLY A 61 -1.01 -32.24 -10.84
CA GLY A 61 -2.18 -32.28 -9.95
C GLY A 61 -2.82 -30.94 -9.60
N ASP A 62 -2.21 -29.79 -9.93
CA ASP A 62 -2.74 -28.46 -9.57
C ASP A 62 -3.52 -27.77 -10.71
N GLY A 63 -3.20 -28.10 -11.97
CA GLY A 63 -3.92 -27.61 -13.16
C GLY A 63 -3.84 -26.09 -13.42
N ALA A 64 -3.21 -25.32 -12.52
CA ALA A 64 -3.03 -23.88 -12.63
C ALA A 64 -1.59 -23.54 -13.02
N PRO A 65 -1.36 -22.74 -14.08
CA PRO A 65 -0.02 -22.33 -14.46
C PRO A 65 0.55 -21.32 -13.45
N THR A 66 1.83 -21.49 -13.15
CA THR A 66 2.60 -20.61 -12.29
C THR A 66 3.62 -19.84 -13.13
N TYR A 67 3.65 -18.53 -12.93
CA TYR A 67 4.52 -17.60 -13.65
C TYR A 67 5.45 -16.90 -12.67
N LYS A 68 6.70 -16.73 -13.09
CA LYS A 68 7.66 -15.88 -12.41
C LYS A 68 7.58 -14.50 -13.05
N VAL A 69 7.25 -13.48 -12.26
CA VAL A 69 6.90 -12.15 -12.79
C VAL A 69 7.77 -11.08 -12.13
N VAL A 70 8.36 -10.22 -12.97
CA VAL A 70 9.01 -8.98 -12.52
C VAL A 70 8.08 -7.82 -12.84
N PHE A 71 7.71 -7.04 -11.84
CA PHE A 71 6.74 -5.96 -11.97
C PHE A 71 7.14 -4.73 -11.17
N ILE A 72 6.61 -3.59 -11.56
CA ILE A 72 6.78 -2.30 -10.91
C ILE A 72 5.51 -1.99 -10.12
N ILE A 73 5.67 -1.65 -8.85
CA ILE A 73 4.58 -1.27 -7.95
C ILE A 73 4.75 0.17 -7.49
N VAL A 74 3.63 0.89 -7.38
CA VAL A 74 3.56 2.21 -6.76
C VAL A 74 3.41 2.03 -5.25
N VAL A 75 4.37 2.56 -4.51
CA VAL A 75 4.43 2.45 -3.05
C VAL A 75 4.39 3.84 -2.44
N PHE A 76 3.54 4.03 -1.43
CA PHE A 76 3.59 5.17 -0.54
C PHE A 76 4.69 4.97 0.50
N ARG A 77 5.76 5.75 0.34
CA ARG A 77 6.95 5.77 1.19
C ARG A 77 7.44 7.21 1.30
N PRO A 78 6.91 8.01 2.25
CA PRO A 78 7.42 9.36 2.48
C PRO A 78 8.86 9.32 2.99
N PHE A 79 9.64 10.36 2.71
CA PHE A 79 11.02 10.48 3.16
C PHE A 79 11.15 11.44 4.36
N VAL A 80 12.24 11.32 5.11
CA VAL A 80 12.49 12.16 6.29
C VAL A 80 12.67 13.62 5.85
N GLY A 81 11.86 14.52 6.42
CA GLY A 81 11.86 15.95 6.06
C GLY A 81 10.90 16.33 4.92
N GLU A 82 10.13 15.37 4.39
CA GLU A 82 9.10 15.66 3.40
C GLU A 82 7.92 16.42 4.03
N VAL A 83 7.43 17.46 3.34
CA VAL A 83 6.24 18.22 3.75
C VAL A 83 5.01 17.64 3.07
N ILE A 84 4.02 17.21 3.85
CA ILE A 84 2.80 16.57 3.36
C ILE A 84 1.58 17.30 3.94
N ALA A 85 0.59 17.59 3.09
CA ALA A 85 -0.69 18.12 3.52
C ALA A 85 -1.61 16.96 3.94
N ALA A 86 -2.10 16.99 5.18
CA ALA A 86 -2.99 15.98 5.73
C ALA A 86 -4.23 16.62 6.38
N ARG A 87 -5.30 15.83 6.51
CA ARG A 87 -6.50 16.24 7.23
C ARG A 87 -6.39 15.83 8.70
N PHE A 88 -6.93 16.66 9.58
CA PHE A 88 -7.06 16.33 10.98
C PHE A 88 -8.08 15.19 11.15
N LYS A 89 -7.76 14.18 11.96
CA LYS A 89 -8.66 13.07 12.30
C LYS A 89 -9.09 13.13 13.76
N GLU A 90 -8.14 13.03 14.67
CA GLU A 90 -8.38 13.01 16.12
C GLU A 90 -7.20 13.64 16.87
N SER A 91 -7.46 14.08 18.10
CA SER A 91 -6.46 14.66 19.00
C SER A 91 -6.57 14.04 20.37
N ASP A 92 -5.44 13.56 20.90
CA ASP A 92 -5.33 12.98 22.23
C ASP A 92 -4.30 13.73 23.07
N SER A 93 -4.23 13.40 24.36
CA SER A 93 -3.22 13.93 25.28
C SER A 93 -1.78 13.69 24.80
N ASN A 94 -1.56 12.62 24.02
CA ASN A 94 -0.24 12.27 23.52
C ASN A 94 0.16 13.12 22.28
N GLY A 95 -0.81 13.66 21.52
CA GLY A 95 -0.55 14.31 20.22
C GLY A 95 -1.73 14.33 19.25
N LEU A 96 -1.44 14.62 17.98
CA LEU A 96 -2.44 14.73 16.90
C LEU A 96 -2.32 13.55 15.94
N ARG A 97 -3.45 12.97 15.56
CA ARG A 97 -3.51 11.99 14.48
C ARG A 97 -4.09 12.62 13.22
N LEU A 98 -3.40 12.38 12.11
CA LEU A 98 -3.72 12.94 10.81
C LEU A 98 -4.08 11.82 9.83
N THR A 99 -4.86 12.15 8.81
CA THR A 99 -5.27 11.24 7.74
C THR A 99 -5.03 11.83 6.36
N LEU A 100 -4.59 10.99 5.43
CA LEU A 100 -4.51 11.28 4.00
C LEU A 100 -5.70 10.69 3.22
N GLY A 101 -6.64 10.06 3.92
CA GLY A 101 -7.75 9.31 3.33
C GLY A 101 -7.41 7.83 3.13
N PHE A 102 -6.35 7.51 2.37
CA PHE A 102 -5.91 6.12 2.16
C PHE A 102 -4.95 5.61 3.25
N PHE A 103 -4.39 6.51 4.06
CA PHE A 103 -3.48 6.19 5.15
C PHE A 103 -3.78 7.08 6.35
N GLU A 104 -3.90 6.46 7.53
CA GLU A 104 -4.40 7.12 8.74
C GLU A 104 -3.45 7.02 9.94
N ASP A 105 -2.32 6.33 9.78
CA ASP A 105 -1.35 6.11 10.86
C ASP A 105 -0.24 7.17 10.81
N ILE A 106 -0.66 8.44 10.78
CA ILE A 106 0.24 9.61 10.79
C ILE A 106 0.08 10.32 12.13
N TYR A 107 1.18 10.42 12.86
CA TYR A 107 1.17 10.93 14.22
C TYR A 107 2.12 12.11 14.41
N VAL A 108 1.61 13.17 15.04
CA VAL A 108 2.40 14.32 15.49
C VAL A 108 2.44 14.32 17.01
N PRO A 109 3.56 13.92 17.63
CA PRO A 109 3.73 13.95 19.09
C PRO A 109 3.55 15.36 19.66
N ALA A 110 2.90 15.46 20.83
CA ALA A 110 2.66 16.73 21.52
C ALA A 110 3.91 17.62 21.69
N PRO A 111 5.13 17.09 22.00
CA PRO A 111 6.33 17.93 22.14
C PRO A 111 6.78 18.64 20.86
N LEU A 112 6.38 18.12 19.68
CA LEU A 112 6.76 18.66 18.37
C LEU A 112 5.76 19.68 17.82
N ILE A 113 4.64 19.90 18.53
CA ILE A 113 3.63 20.87 18.13
C ILE A 113 4.15 22.30 18.44
N PRO A 114 3.99 23.27 17.51
CA PRO A 114 4.39 24.65 17.74
C PRO A 114 3.77 25.23 19.02
N ARG A 115 4.52 26.06 19.74
CA ARG A 115 4.03 26.81 20.91
C ARG A 115 3.57 28.21 20.49
N PRO A 116 2.50 28.76 21.10
CA PRO A 116 1.71 28.21 22.21
C PRO A 116 0.68 27.16 21.74
N ASN A 117 0.57 26.04 22.46
CA ASN A 117 -0.50 25.05 22.31
C ASN A 117 -1.06 24.65 23.68
N ARG A 118 -2.33 24.22 23.73
CA ARG A 118 -3.00 23.72 24.93
C ARG A 118 -3.94 22.58 24.51
N CYS A 119 -3.84 21.44 25.18
CA CYS A 119 -4.79 20.33 25.02
C CYS A 119 -5.90 20.49 26.05
N GLU A 120 -7.15 20.58 25.59
CA GLU A 120 -8.33 20.66 26.44
C GLU A 120 -9.30 19.54 26.06
N PRO A 121 -9.95 18.89 27.04
CA PRO A 121 -11.02 17.94 26.74
C PRO A 121 -12.19 18.68 26.09
N ASP A 122 -12.82 18.05 25.09
CA ASP A 122 -14.01 18.62 24.44
C ASP A 122 -15.14 18.77 25.48
N PRO A 123 -15.61 20.00 25.77
CA PRO A 123 -16.66 20.22 26.76
C PRO A 123 -18.01 19.56 26.40
N TYR A 124 -18.23 19.17 25.14
CA TYR A 124 -19.49 18.59 24.69
C TYR A 124 -19.46 17.08 24.48
N ASN A 125 -18.32 16.42 24.65
CA ASN A 125 -18.15 14.97 24.50
C ASN A 125 -18.77 14.46 23.17
N ARG A 126 -18.57 15.20 22.07
CA ARG A 126 -19.12 14.83 20.76
C ARG A 126 -18.17 13.81 20.12
N TYR A 127 -18.54 12.53 20.23
CA TYR A 127 -17.94 11.42 19.49
C TYR A 127 -18.33 11.46 18.02
#